data_AF-A0A2V1E5S2-F1
#
_entry.id   AF-A0A2V1E5S2-F1
#
_cell.length_a   1.000
_cell.length_b   1.000
_cell.length_c   1.000
_cell.angle_alpha   90.00
_cell.angle_beta   90.00
_cell.angle_gamma   90.00
#
_symmetry.space_group_name_H-M   'P 1'
#
loop_
_entity.id
_entity.type
_entity.pdbx_description
1 polymer ?
#
loop_
_entity_poly.entity_id
_entity_poly.type
_entity_poly.pdbx_seq_one_letter_code
_entity_poly.pdbx_strand_id
1 'polypeptide(L)'
;MSRYAHLLLALGLLLLIVHAVWSCILLLIEDAKPKIPVVIEDKGPRIQDIAQSFNTYWNSWDPDHCRNICTASKRACQLWDCADVPGVKQWD
;
A
#
# COMPACT_ATOMS: atom_id res chain seq x y z
N MET A 1 -4.70 -49.69 28.00
CA MET A 1 -3.64 -48.76 27.57
C MET A 1 -3.97 -47.98 26.29
N SER A 2 -4.53 -48.60 25.24
CA SER A 2 -4.85 -47.91 23.96
C SER A 2 -5.76 -46.66 24.09
N ARG A 3 -6.80 -46.67 24.95
CA ARG A 3 -7.71 -45.52 25.12
C ARG A 3 -7.03 -44.23 25.61
N TYR A 4 -6.03 -44.37 26.49
CA TYR A 4 -5.27 -43.22 26.99
C TYR A 4 -4.36 -42.63 25.91
N ALA A 5 -3.76 -43.49 25.07
CA ALA A 5 -2.96 -43.04 23.93
C ALA A 5 -3.80 -42.23 22.92
N HIS A 6 -5.02 -42.68 22.62
CA HIS A 6 -5.93 -41.94 21.76
C HIS A 6 -6.40 -40.61 22.37
N LEU A 7 -6.68 -40.58 23.67
CA LEU A 7 -7.04 -39.35 24.37
C LEU A 7 -5.88 -38.34 24.38
N LEU A 8 -4.66 -38.80 24.65
CA LEU A 8 -3.46 -37.94 24.62
C LEU A 8 -3.19 -37.41 23.20
N LEU A 9 -3.34 -38.26 22.18
CA LEU A 9 -3.18 -37.86 20.78
C LEU A 9 -4.23 -36.80 20.39
N ALA A 10 -5.51 -37.04 20.71
CA ALA A 10 -6.58 -36.10 20.41
C ALA A 10 -6.37 -34.75 21.13
N LEU A 11 -5.94 -34.79 22.39
CA LEU A 11 -5.67 -33.58 23.17
C LEU A 11 -4.46 -32.81 22.63
N GLY A 12 -3.40 -33.51 22.21
CA GLY A 12 -2.24 -32.91 21.55
C GLY A 12 -2.61 -32.27 20.20
N LEU A 13 -3.45 -32.95 19.40
CA LEU A 13 -3.92 -32.43 18.12
C LEU A 13 -4.76 -31.15 18.31
N LEU A 14 -5.64 -31.15 19.31
CA LEU A 14 -6.46 -30.00 19.65
C LEU A 14 -5.60 -28.79 20.03
N LEU A 15 -4.60 -29.00 20.90
CA LEU A 15 -3.67 -27.94 21.31
C LEU A 15 -2.89 -27.38 20.12
N LEU A 16 -2.44 -28.24 19.20
CA LEU A 16 -1.77 -27.83 17.96
C LEU A 16 -2.65 -26.96 17.08
N ILE A 17 -3.92 -27.34 16.90
CA ILE A 17 -4.88 -26.57 16.10
C ILE A 17 -5.13 -25.20 16.74
N VAL A 18 -5.38 -25.16 18.05
CA VAL A 18 -5.60 -23.89 18.78
C VAL A 18 -4.37 -22.99 18.67
N HIS A 19 -3.17 -23.54 18.83
CA HIS A 19 -1.92 -22.79 18.68
C HIS A 19 -1.75 -22.22 17.28
N ALA A 20 -2.00 -23.03 16.23
CA ALA A 20 -1.88 -22.60 14.85
C ALA A 20 -2.85 -21.44 14.52
N VAL A 21 -4.11 -21.58 14.91
CA VAL A 21 -5.12 -20.54 14.71
C VAL A 21 -4.73 -19.25 15.44
N TRP A 22 -4.28 -19.37 16.69
CA TRP A 22 -3.81 -18.23 17.48
C TRP A 22 -2.63 -17.50 16.81
N SER A 23 -1.64 -18.25 16.31
CA SER A 23 -0.51 -17.68 15.57
C SER A 23 -0.95 -16.96 14.29
N CYS A 24 -1.89 -17.53 13.53
CA CYS A 24 -2.42 -16.87 12.33
C CYS A 24 -3.15 -15.56 12.66
N ILE A 25 -3.92 -15.53 13.76
CA ILE A 25 -4.61 -14.31 14.21
C ILE A 25 -3.59 -13.24 14.61
N LEU A 26 -2.52 -13.59 15.33
CA LEU A 26 -1.47 -12.65 15.69
C LEU A 26 -0.80 -12.02 14.47
N LEU A 27 -0.51 -12.82 13.44
CA LEU A 27 0.04 -12.32 12.17
C LEU A 27 -0.91 -11.32 11.50
N LEU A 28 -2.20 -11.66 11.44
CA LEU A 28 -3.22 -10.76 10.88
C LEU A 28 -3.34 -9.44 11.65
N ILE A 29 -3.19 -9.47 12.97
CA ILE A 29 -3.20 -8.26 13.81
C ILE A 29 -1.97 -7.39 13.53
N GLU A 30 -0.81 -7.99 13.31
CA GLU A 30 0.40 -7.24 12.94
C GLU A 30 0.27 -6.58 11.57
N ASP A 31 -0.28 -7.30 10.58
CA ASP A 31 -0.54 -6.76 9.24
C ASP A 31 -1.65 -5.68 9.25
N ALA A 32 -2.61 -5.79 10.17
CA ALA A 32 -3.67 -4.80 10.34
C ALA A 32 -3.21 -3.52 11.04
N LYS A 33 -1.98 -3.44 11.55
CA LYS A 33 -1.46 -2.19 12.10
C LYS A 33 -1.42 -1.16 10.96
N PRO A 34 -2.13 -0.02 11.09
CA PRO A 34 -2.05 1.02 10.09
C PRO A 34 -0.59 1.42 9.96
N LYS A 35 -0.04 1.30 8.75
CA LYS A 35 1.26 1.90 8.43
C LYS A 35 1.11 3.38 8.73
N ILE A 36 1.70 3.82 9.84
CA ILE A 36 1.78 5.23 10.18
C ILE A 36 2.40 5.88 8.96
N PRO A 37 1.68 6.78 8.25
CA PRO A 37 2.29 7.48 7.14
C PRO A 37 3.49 8.21 7.72
N VAL A 38 4.69 7.84 7.25
CA VAL A 38 5.89 8.62 7.54
C VAL A 38 5.54 10.02 7.10
N VAL A 39 5.43 10.96 8.05
CA VAL A 39 5.36 12.39 7.74
C VAL A 39 6.74 12.75 7.22
N ILE A 40 6.98 12.40 5.96
CA ILE A 40 8.05 12.97 5.18
C ILE A 40 7.67 14.44 5.09
N GLU A 41 8.51 15.31 5.65
CA GLU A 41 8.43 16.74 5.41
C GLU A 41 8.60 16.92 3.89
N ASP A 42 7.47 16.91 3.19
CA ASP A 42 7.42 16.79 1.75
C ASP A 42 7.80 18.13 1.16
N LYS A 43 9.11 18.35 1.00
CA LYS A 43 9.59 19.08 -0.15
C LYS A 43 9.27 18.19 -1.35
N GLY A 44 8.01 18.26 -1.80
CA GLY A 44 7.52 17.50 -2.94
C GLY A 44 8.53 17.56 -4.10
N PRO A 45 8.53 16.54 -4.96
CA PRO A 45 9.48 16.45 -6.06
C PRO A 45 9.50 17.77 -6.83
N ARG A 46 10.70 18.25 -7.18
CA ARG A 46 10.79 19.46 -8.01
C ARG A 46 10.04 19.18 -9.29
N ILE A 47 9.46 20.22 -9.89
CA ILE A 47 8.70 20.09 -11.14
C ILE A 47 9.52 19.36 -12.23
N GLN A 48 10.85 19.57 -12.24
CA GLN A 48 11.78 18.86 -13.10
C GLN A 48 11.84 17.34 -12.83
N ASP A 49 11.80 16.93 -11.56
CA ASP A 49 11.84 15.51 -11.15
C ASP A 49 10.56 14.79 -11.58
N ILE A 50 9.41 15.50 -11.53
CA ILE A 50 8.13 15.00 -12.05
C ILE A 50 8.18 14.89 -13.58
N ALA A 51 8.66 15.92 -14.28
CA ALA A 51 8.79 15.85 -15.74
C ALA A 51 9.67 14.66 -16.16
N GLN A 52 10.79 14.45 -15.47
CA GLN A 52 11.70 13.34 -15.76
C GLN A 52 11.06 11.97 -15.53
N SER A 53 10.19 11.80 -14.53
CA SER A 53 9.49 10.52 -14.29
C SER A 53 8.50 10.17 -15.41
N PHE A 54 7.99 11.18 -16.12
CA PHE A 54 7.19 11.03 -17.33
C PHE A 54 8.04 10.96 -18.62
N ASN A 55 9.36 10.89 -18.50
CA ASN A 55 10.31 10.93 -19.61
C ASN A 55 10.19 12.23 -20.44
N THR A 56 9.88 13.34 -19.77
CA THR A 56 9.74 14.69 -20.37
C THR A 56 10.70 15.70 -19.72
N TYR A 57 10.83 16.90 -20.32
CA TYR A 57 11.61 18.01 -19.78
C TYR A 57 10.74 19.27 -19.68
N TRP A 58 10.64 19.84 -18.47
CA TRP A 58 9.82 21.04 -18.20
C TRP A 58 10.30 22.31 -18.92
N ASN A 59 11.52 22.31 -19.48
CA ASN A 59 12.07 23.47 -20.18
C ASN A 59 11.39 23.79 -21.52
N SER A 60 10.48 22.93 -21.98
CA SER A 60 9.57 23.28 -23.07
C SER A 60 8.35 24.01 -22.49
N TRP A 61 8.42 25.34 -22.41
CA TRP A 61 7.32 26.23 -21.99
C TRP A 61 6.21 26.31 -23.06
N ASP A 62 5.92 25.18 -23.70
CA ASP A 62 4.83 25.04 -24.65
C ASP A 62 3.53 24.78 -23.85
N PRO A 63 2.49 25.63 -23.99
CA PRO A 63 1.20 25.44 -23.33
C PRO A 63 0.62 24.04 -23.52
N ASP A 64 0.85 23.43 -24.68
CA ASP A 64 0.36 22.08 -24.99
C ASP A 64 1.14 21.01 -24.22
N HIS A 65 2.43 21.21 -23.98
CA HIS A 65 3.26 20.33 -23.17
C HIS A 65 2.81 20.31 -21.70
N CYS A 66 2.54 21.48 -21.12
CA CYS A 66 1.97 21.59 -19.78
C CYS A 66 0.60 20.90 -19.68
N ARG A 67 -0.28 21.11 -20.66
CA ARG A 67 -1.60 20.47 -20.69
C ARG A 67 -1.49 18.94 -20.76
N ASN A 68 -0.56 18.42 -21.57
CA ASN A 68 -0.33 16.99 -21.73
C ASN A 68 0.20 16.36 -20.45
N ILE A 69 1.18 16.98 -19.77
CA ILE A 69 1.69 16.49 -18.48
C ILE A 69 0.57 16.50 -17.43
N CYS A 70 -0.18 17.59 -17.29
CA CYS A 70 -1.29 17.64 -16.31
C CYS A 70 -2.36 16.57 -16.61
N THR A 71 -2.68 16.34 -17.88
CA THR A 71 -3.65 15.31 -18.28
C THR A 71 -3.13 13.90 -18.03
N ALA A 72 -1.85 13.63 -18.34
CA ALA A 72 -1.20 12.37 -18.07
C ALA A 72 -1.14 12.07 -16.57
N SER A 73 -0.77 13.04 -15.74
CA SER A 73 -0.78 12.93 -14.28
C SER A 73 -2.19 12.65 -13.73
N LYS A 74 -3.24 13.32 -14.25
CA LYS A 74 -4.64 13.03 -13.88
C LYS A 74 -5.01 11.58 -14.21
N ARG A 75 -4.66 11.10 -15.40
CA ARG A 75 -4.96 9.72 -15.84
C ARG A 75 -4.19 8.67 -15.04
N ALA A 76 -2.90 8.90 -14.81
CA ALA A 76 -2.10 8.04 -13.96
C ALA A 76 -2.72 7.94 -12.56
N CYS A 77 -3.21 9.05 -12.02
CA CYS A 77 -3.82 9.01 -10.70
C CYS A 77 -5.16 8.26 -10.65
N GLN A 78 -6.00 8.42 -11.68
CA GLN A 78 -7.23 7.63 -11.81
C GLN A 78 -6.95 6.13 -11.91
N LEU A 79 -5.88 5.73 -12.60
CA LEU A 79 -5.50 4.31 -12.73
C LEU A 79 -4.96 3.72 -11.43
N TRP A 80 -4.36 4.54 -10.58
CA TRP A 80 -3.72 4.10 -9.33
C TRP A 80 -4.54 4.41 -8.07
N ASP A 81 -5.80 4.81 -8.26
CA ASP A 81 -6.76 5.08 -7.18
C ASP A 81 -6.22 6.03 -6.09
N CYS A 82 -5.51 7.09 -6.50
CA CYS A 82 -4.95 8.05 -5.54
C CYS A 82 -5.94 9.11 -5.06
N ALA A 83 -7.24 8.79 -5.05
CA ALA A 83 -8.28 9.65 -4.48
C ALA A 83 -8.03 9.96 -2.99
N ASP A 84 -7.44 9.01 -2.27
CA ASP A 84 -7.16 9.12 -0.84
C ASP A 84 -5.73 9.63 -0.52
N VAL A 85 -4.93 9.95 -1.54
CA VAL A 85 -3.56 10.43 -1.34
C VAL A 85 -3.59 11.92 -0.95
N PRO A 86 -3.05 12.29 0.23
CA PRO A 86 -3.02 13.69 0.67
C PRO A 86 -2.33 14.60 -0.34
N GLY A 87 -2.94 15.74 -0.66
CA GLY A 87 -2.37 16.73 -1.59
C GLY A 87 -2.70 16.50 -3.06
N VAL A 88 -3.35 15.39 -3.42
CA VAL A 88 -3.90 15.21 -4.77
C VAL A 88 -5.08 16.15 -4.97
N LYS A 89 -4.92 17.09 -5.90
CA LYS A 89 -6.00 18.01 -6.28
C LYS A 89 -7.06 17.21 -7.03
N GLN A 90 -8.32 17.26 -6.58
CA GLN A 90 -9.44 16.79 -7.37
C GLN A 90 -9.63 17.75 -8.54
N TRP A 91 -9.25 17.31 -9.74
CA TRP A 91 -9.51 18.04 -10.97
C TRP A 91 -10.83 17.51 -11.51
N ASP A 92 -11.90 18.27 -11.35
CA ASP A 92 -13.18 17.97 -11.99
C ASP A 92 -13.04 18.21 -13.51
#